data_AF-A0A7J4DSM4-F1
#
_entry.id   AF-A0A7J4DSM4-F1
#
_cell.length_a   1.000
_cell.length_b   1.000
_cell.length_c   1.000
_cell.angle_alpha   90.00
_cell.angle_beta   90.00
_cell.angle_gamma   90.00
#
_symmetry.space_group_name_H-M   'P 1'
#
loop_
_entity.id
_entity.type
_entity.pdbx_description
1 polymer ?
#
loop_
_entity_poly.entity_id
_entity_poly.type
_entity_poly.pdbx_seq_one_letter_code
_entity_poly.pdbx_strand_id
1 'polypeptide(L)'
;DMTNYAEALREISAAREEVPGRKGYPGYLYTDLATIYERAGKIKGSKGSLTQIPILSMPSDDITHPIPDLTGYITEGQIVLGRDLHRKEIYPPISILSCLSRLMKEGVGEGKTRNDHQNVSSQLYSAYSRALELRALAEIVGKAGLAPNDIKYLEFGDLFESKFLKQGFDENRTLEDTLGIAWNLFSTLPVNELTKVKQDEIDSYLKVTK
;
A
#
# COMPACT_ATOMS: atom_id res chain seq x y z
N ASP A 1 -7.69 6.87 -16.91
CA ASP A 1 -7.98 7.57 -15.65
C ASP A 1 -9.49 7.53 -15.43
N MET A 2 -9.94 6.92 -14.34
CA MET A 2 -11.37 6.78 -13.99
C MET A 2 -11.98 8.09 -13.51
N THR A 3 -11.17 9.07 -13.11
CA THR A 3 -11.66 10.41 -12.78
C THR A 3 -12.21 11.09 -14.03
N ASN A 4 -11.47 11.06 -15.13
CA ASN A 4 -11.93 11.62 -16.41
C ASN A 4 -13.21 10.91 -16.91
N TYR A 5 -13.33 9.60 -16.68
CA TYR A 5 -14.54 8.86 -16.99
C TYR A 5 -15.74 9.36 -16.16
N ALA A 6 -15.56 9.52 -14.85
CA ALA A 6 -16.61 10.03 -13.96
C ALA A 6 -16.99 11.48 -14.28
N GLU A 7 -16.04 12.32 -14.71
CA GLU A 7 -16.31 13.67 -15.19
C GLU A 7 -17.19 13.69 -16.45
N ALA A 8 -16.85 12.86 -17.45
CA ALA A 8 -17.67 12.74 -18.66
C ALA A 8 -19.08 12.25 -18.33
N LEU A 9 -19.22 11.28 -17.41
CA LEU A 9 -20.52 10.81 -16.95
C LEU A 9 -21.33 11.91 -16.26
N ARG A 10 -20.65 12.76 -15.46
CA ARG A 10 -21.25 13.92 -14.81
C ARG A 10 -21.76 14.93 -15.83
N GLU A 11 -21.00 15.23 -16.88
CA GLU A 11 -21.42 16.15 -17.95
C GLU A 11 -22.66 15.63 -18.69
N ILE A 12 -22.71 14.34 -19.00
CA ILE A 12 -23.89 13.71 -19.65
C ILE A 12 -25.12 13.81 -18.73
N SER A 13 -24.96 13.50 -17.45
CA SER A 13 -26.05 13.57 -16.47
C SER A 13 -26.60 15.00 -16.34
N ALA A 14 -25.70 15.99 -16.28
CA ALA A 14 -26.07 17.41 -16.24
C ALA A 14 -26.79 17.88 -17.52
N ALA A 15 -26.31 17.46 -18.69
CA ALA A 15 -26.93 17.79 -19.99
C ALA A 15 -28.34 17.18 -20.14
N ARG A 16 -28.62 16.07 -19.43
CA ARG A 16 -29.94 15.43 -19.37
C ARG A 16 -30.85 16.00 -18.28
N GLU A 17 -30.39 17.01 -17.54
CA GLU A 17 -31.10 17.63 -16.42
C GLU A 17 -31.51 16.61 -15.33
N GLU A 18 -30.67 15.59 -15.13
CA GLU A 18 -30.87 14.60 -14.07
C GLU A 18 -30.61 15.22 -12.69
N VAL A 19 -31.31 14.73 -11.65
CA VAL A 19 -31.09 15.19 -10.28
C VAL A 19 -29.68 14.78 -9.82
N PRO A 20 -28.79 15.74 -9.47
CA PRO A 20 -27.43 15.40 -9.09
C PRO A 20 -27.38 14.72 -7.72
N GLY A 21 -26.44 13.78 -7.57
CA GLY A 21 -26.07 13.18 -6.30
C GLY A 21 -24.97 13.97 -5.58
N ARG A 22 -24.12 13.25 -4.84
CA ARG A 22 -23.04 13.84 -4.02
C ARG A 22 -21.99 14.54 -4.90
N LYS A 23 -21.61 15.78 -4.53
CA LYS A 23 -20.66 16.64 -5.26
C LYS A 23 -20.98 16.81 -6.76
N GLY A 24 -22.25 16.69 -7.15
CA GLY A 24 -22.70 16.89 -8.53
C GLY A 24 -22.58 15.68 -9.44
N TYR A 25 -22.10 14.53 -8.96
CA TYR A 25 -22.06 13.29 -9.74
C TYR A 25 -23.44 12.63 -9.84
N PRO A 26 -23.70 11.83 -10.90
CA PRO A 26 -24.95 11.10 -11.02
C PRO A 26 -25.19 10.15 -9.86
N GLY A 27 -26.46 9.99 -9.44
CA GLY A 27 -26.83 9.07 -8.35
C GLY A 27 -26.50 7.61 -8.62
N TYR A 28 -26.31 7.23 -9.89
CA TYR A 28 -25.95 5.88 -10.34
C TYR A 28 -24.43 5.67 -10.55
N LEU A 29 -23.57 6.62 -10.15
CA LEU A 29 -22.11 6.51 -10.34
C LEU A 29 -21.54 5.20 -9.78
N TYR A 30 -22.03 4.74 -8.61
CA TYR A 30 -21.60 3.47 -8.03
C TYR A 30 -21.90 2.29 -8.96
N THR A 31 -23.16 2.15 -9.39
CA THR A 31 -23.59 1.05 -10.25
C THR A 31 -22.86 1.08 -11.59
N ASP A 32 -22.66 2.27 -12.15
CA ASP A 32 -21.94 2.45 -13.41
C ASP A 32 -20.48 1.99 -13.31
N LEU A 33 -19.75 2.44 -12.29
CA LEU A 33 -18.39 1.98 -12.02
C LEU A 33 -18.34 0.46 -11.75
N ALA A 34 -19.33 -0.09 -11.04
CA ALA A 34 -19.41 -1.51 -10.77
C ALA A 34 -19.54 -2.33 -12.07
N THR A 35 -20.26 -1.84 -13.08
CA THR A 35 -20.34 -2.53 -14.39
C THR A 35 -18.98 -2.70 -15.08
N ILE A 36 -17.99 -1.86 -14.74
CA ILE A 36 -16.63 -1.93 -15.27
C ILE A 36 -15.78 -2.84 -14.39
N TYR A 37 -15.75 -2.57 -13.08
CA TYR A 37 -14.82 -3.21 -12.14
C TYR A 37 -15.15 -4.68 -11.85
N GLU A 38 -16.44 -5.05 -11.78
CA GLU A 38 -16.91 -6.42 -11.49
C GLU A 38 -16.67 -7.41 -12.64
N ARG A 39 -16.08 -6.95 -13.76
CA ARG A 39 -15.72 -7.80 -14.89
C ARG A 39 -14.40 -8.56 -14.65
N ALA A 40 -13.61 -8.17 -13.64
CA ALA A 40 -12.37 -8.85 -13.28
C ALA A 40 -12.63 -10.22 -12.64
N GLY A 41 -11.71 -11.17 -12.82
CA GLY A 41 -11.78 -12.46 -12.14
C GLY A 41 -11.40 -13.67 -13.00
N LYS A 42 -11.76 -14.85 -12.51
CA LYS A 42 -11.54 -16.15 -13.16
C LYS A 42 -12.88 -16.81 -13.45
N ILE A 43 -13.02 -17.41 -14.63
CA ILE A 43 -14.21 -18.17 -15.00
C ILE A 43 -13.98 -19.63 -14.67
N LYS A 44 -14.91 -20.26 -13.93
CA LYS A 44 -14.85 -21.68 -13.59
C LYS A 44 -14.77 -22.53 -14.87
N GLY A 45 -13.78 -23.42 -14.95
CA GLY A 45 -13.54 -24.26 -16.13
C GLY A 45 -12.68 -23.61 -17.21
N SER A 46 -12.32 -22.33 -17.08
CA SER A 46 -11.33 -21.66 -17.94
C SER A 46 -9.95 -21.62 -17.29
N LYS A 47 -8.90 -21.67 -18.11
CA LYS A 47 -7.50 -21.49 -17.65
C LYS A 47 -7.10 -20.02 -17.56
N GLY A 48 -7.86 -19.11 -18.18
CA GLY A 48 -7.55 -17.68 -18.23
C GLY A 48 -8.07 -16.90 -17.02
N SER A 49 -7.56 -15.68 -16.86
CA SER A 49 -8.01 -14.70 -15.86
C SER A 49 -7.99 -13.29 -16.43
N LEU A 50 -8.86 -12.41 -15.92
CA LEU A 50 -8.82 -10.98 -16.17
C LEU A 50 -8.46 -10.24 -14.88
N THR A 51 -7.32 -9.56 -14.87
CA THR A 51 -6.90 -8.68 -13.77
C THR A 51 -7.04 -7.23 -14.22
N GLN A 52 -7.64 -6.39 -13.39
CA GLN A 52 -7.77 -4.96 -13.65
C GLN A 52 -6.90 -4.16 -12.68
N ILE A 53 -6.27 -3.10 -13.18
CA ILE A 53 -5.59 -2.07 -12.38
C ILE A 53 -6.16 -0.71 -12.82
N PRO A 54 -7.33 -0.32 -12.30
CA PRO A 54 -7.88 1.01 -12.57
C PRO A 54 -6.99 2.08 -11.95
N ILE A 55 -6.76 3.16 -12.70
CA ILE A 55 -6.02 4.33 -12.22
C ILE A 55 -7.01 5.48 -12.13
N LEU A 56 -7.02 6.17 -10.99
CA LEU A 56 -7.80 7.37 -10.75
C LEU A 56 -6.94 8.45 -10.10
N SER A 57 -7.28 9.71 -10.38
CA SER A 57 -6.67 10.88 -9.74
C SER A 57 -7.63 11.44 -8.69
N MET A 58 -7.19 11.53 -7.43
CA MET A 58 -8.02 12.08 -6.34
C MET A 58 -8.10 13.60 -6.46
N PRO A 59 -9.31 14.19 -6.61
CA PRO A 59 -9.44 15.65 -6.62
C PRO A 59 -9.01 16.23 -5.27
N SER A 60 -8.09 17.20 -5.30
CA SER A 60 -7.55 17.87 -4.10
C SER A 60 -6.96 16.93 -3.03
N ASP A 61 -6.45 15.77 -3.43
CA ASP A 61 -5.96 14.72 -2.53
C ASP A 61 -7.02 14.21 -1.52
N ASP A 62 -8.32 14.42 -1.82
CA ASP A 62 -9.43 14.04 -0.94
C ASP A 62 -9.84 12.57 -1.16
N ILE A 63 -9.41 11.68 -0.26
CA ILE A 63 -9.80 10.26 -0.28
C ILE A 63 -11.30 10.04 -0.08
N THR A 64 -12.01 11.01 0.52
CA THR A 64 -13.46 10.94 0.76
C THR A 64 -14.27 11.44 -0.43
N HIS A 65 -13.61 11.85 -1.51
CA HIS A 65 -14.25 12.26 -2.76
C HIS A 65 -15.04 11.07 -3.34
N PRO A 66 -16.23 11.28 -3.95
CA PRO A 66 -17.07 10.17 -4.43
C PRO A 66 -16.36 9.17 -5.35
N ILE A 67 -15.43 9.62 -6.20
CA ILE A 67 -14.68 8.75 -7.12
C ILE A 67 -13.81 7.72 -6.37
N PRO A 68 -12.81 8.11 -5.55
CA PRO A 68 -12.02 7.16 -4.77
C PRO A 68 -12.86 6.38 -3.75
N ASP A 69 -13.83 7.04 -3.09
CA ASP A 69 -14.72 6.43 -2.10
C ASP A 69 -15.50 5.25 -2.71
N LEU A 70 -16.26 5.49 -3.79
CA LEU A 70 -17.03 4.45 -4.47
C LEU A 70 -16.14 3.41 -5.15
N THR A 71 -14.98 3.80 -5.70
CA THR A 71 -14.04 2.82 -6.25
C THR A 71 -13.54 1.87 -5.17
N GLY A 72 -13.15 2.39 -3.99
CA GLY A 72 -12.69 1.57 -2.87
C GLY A 72 -13.78 0.68 -2.25
N TYR A 73 -15.06 1.03 -2.41
CA TYR A 73 -16.18 0.15 -2.05
C TYR A 73 -16.35 -1.06 -2.99
N ILE A 74 -15.87 -0.96 -4.24
CA ILE A 74 -16.04 -2.00 -5.26
C ILE A 74 -14.76 -2.83 -5.42
N THR A 75 -13.59 -2.19 -5.45
CA THR A 75 -12.32 -2.87 -5.71
C THR A 75 -11.79 -3.58 -4.47
N GLU A 76 -11.00 -4.64 -4.70
CA GLU A 76 -10.44 -5.50 -3.65
C GLU A 76 -9.19 -4.93 -2.96
N GLY A 77 -9.13 -3.61 -2.82
CA GLY A 77 -7.99 -2.87 -2.29
C GLY A 77 -7.64 -1.64 -3.11
N GLN A 78 -6.55 -0.99 -2.72
CA GLN A 78 -6.06 0.22 -3.35
C GLN A 78 -4.54 0.38 -3.15
N ILE A 79 -3.89 1.03 -4.10
CA ILE A 79 -2.51 1.51 -3.99
C ILE A 79 -2.56 3.03 -4.03
N VAL A 80 -2.18 3.66 -2.92
CA VAL A 80 -2.23 5.12 -2.75
C VAL A 80 -0.83 5.70 -2.98
N LEU A 81 -0.74 6.70 -3.85
CA LEU A 81 0.48 7.46 -4.07
C LEU A 81 0.49 8.70 -3.17
N GLY A 82 1.48 8.77 -2.27
CA GLY A 82 1.65 9.85 -1.29
C GLY A 82 2.44 11.03 -1.84
N ARG A 83 1.85 12.24 -1.77
CA ARG A 83 2.54 13.48 -2.20
C ARG A 83 3.74 13.81 -1.32
N ASP A 84 3.69 13.46 -0.04
CA ASP A 84 4.77 13.59 0.93
C ASP A 84 6.00 12.77 0.54
N LEU A 85 5.80 11.50 0.16
CA LEU A 85 6.87 10.63 -0.34
C LEU A 85 7.45 11.13 -1.66
N HIS A 86 6.59 11.62 -2.56
CA HIS A 86 7.04 12.21 -3.82
C HIS A 86 7.92 13.44 -3.59
N ARG A 87 7.56 14.33 -2.65
CA ARG A 87 8.37 15.50 -2.27
C ARG A 87 9.71 15.13 -1.64
N LYS A 88 9.82 13.93 -1.05
CA LYS A 88 11.07 13.35 -0.55
C LYS A 88 11.91 12.66 -1.63
N GLU A 89 11.52 12.77 -2.90
CA GLU A 89 12.19 12.10 -4.03
C GLU A 89 12.24 10.56 -3.88
N ILE A 90 11.17 10.01 -3.28
CA ILE A 90 10.95 8.56 -3.21
C ILE A 90 10.10 8.16 -4.42
N TYR A 91 10.62 7.23 -5.20
CA TYR A 91 9.93 6.64 -6.34
C TYR A 91 9.94 5.11 -6.20
N PRO A 92 8.82 4.41 -6.44
CA PRO A 92 7.46 4.96 -6.55
C PRO A 92 6.98 5.51 -5.19
N PRO A 93 6.22 6.61 -5.14
CA PRO A 93 5.81 7.25 -3.88
C PRO A 93 4.61 6.54 -3.22
N ILE A 94 4.74 5.26 -2.87
CA ILE A 94 3.62 4.44 -2.36
C ILE A 94 3.42 4.65 -0.85
N SER A 95 2.26 5.17 -0.46
CA SER A 95 1.88 5.35 0.94
C SER A 95 1.28 4.07 1.51
N ILE A 96 2.13 3.17 2.02
CA ILE A 96 1.75 1.81 2.42
C ILE A 96 0.62 1.78 3.46
N LEU A 97 0.60 2.69 4.43
CA LEU A 97 -0.43 2.70 5.48
C LEU A 97 -1.84 2.99 4.94
N SER A 98 -1.95 3.59 3.75
CA SER A 98 -3.22 3.82 3.06
C SER A 98 -3.52 2.76 1.99
N CYS A 99 -2.57 1.87 1.72
CA CYS A 99 -2.72 0.78 0.76
C CYS A 99 -3.31 -0.47 1.39
N LEU A 100 -4.01 -1.26 0.58
CA LEU A 100 -4.54 -2.56 0.99
C LEU A 100 -4.65 -3.47 -0.22
N SER A 101 -4.40 -4.77 -0.02
CA SER A 101 -4.84 -5.83 -0.93
C SER A 101 -5.60 -6.86 -0.12
N ARG A 102 -6.91 -6.96 -0.34
CA ARG A 102 -7.80 -7.87 0.42
C ARG A 102 -7.49 -9.33 0.11
N LEU A 103 -7.07 -9.61 -1.13
CA LEU A 103 -6.75 -10.95 -1.64
C LEU A 103 -5.30 -11.38 -1.39
N MET A 104 -4.48 -10.57 -0.72
CA MET A 104 -3.06 -10.86 -0.48
C MET A 104 -2.85 -12.27 0.11
N LYS A 105 -3.65 -12.66 1.10
CA LYS A 105 -3.55 -13.97 1.76
C LYS A 105 -3.70 -15.14 0.80
N GLU A 106 -4.45 -14.96 -0.29
CA GLU A 106 -4.62 -15.99 -1.32
C GLU A 106 -3.46 -16.01 -2.32
N GLY A 107 -2.63 -14.97 -2.39
CA GLY A 107 -1.50 -14.86 -3.32
C GLY A 107 -0.13 -15.22 -2.72
N VAL A 108 -0.03 -15.34 -1.39
CA VAL A 108 1.25 -15.51 -0.68
C VAL A 108 1.38 -16.87 -0.01
N GLY A 109 2.59 -17.18 0.48
CA GLY A 109 2.89 -18.42 1.19
C GLY A 109 3.57 -19.49 0.34
N GLU A 110 3.72 -20.67 0.95
CA GLU A 110 4.40 -21.82 0.36
C GLU A 110 3.73 -22.29 -0.95
N GLY A 111 4.54 -22.63 -1.94
CA GLY A 111 4.07 -23.02 -3.28
C GLY A 111 3.61 -21.86 -4.19
N LYS A 112 3.60 -20.62 -3.69
CA LYS A 112 3.31 -19.40 -4.49
C LYS A 112 4.45 -18.41 -4.46
N THR A 113 4.91 -18.06 -3.26
CA THR A 113 6.00 -17.10 -3.03
C THR A 113 7.02 -17.74 -2.10
N ARG A 114 7.03 -17.36 -0.82
CA ARG A 114 7.85 -17.98 0.23
C ARG A 114 7.03 -18.09 1.52
N ASN A 115 7.43 -18.99 2.41
CA ASN A 115 6.70 -19.32 3.64
C ASN A 115 6.59 -18.15 4.64
N ASP A 116 7.57 -17.25 4.66
CA ASP A 116 7.71 -16.12 5.58
C ASP A 116 7.01 -14.83 5.09
N HIS A 117 6.59 -14.78 3.81
CA HIS A 117 6.12 -13.54 3.16
C HIS A 117 5.04 -12.80 3.97
N GLN A 118 4.02 -13.52 4.46
CA GLN A 118 2.93 -12.89 5.22
C GLN A 118 3.41 -12.26 6.54
N ASN A 119 4.33 -12.93 7.23
CA ASN A 119 4.88 -12.49 8.50
C ASN A 119 5.82 -11.31 8.31
N VAL A 120 6.69 -11.38 7.29
CA VAL A 120 7.58 -10.29 6.89
C VAL A 120 6.78 -9.03 6.54
N SER A 121 5.72 -9.16 5.72
CA SER A 121 4.86 -8.03 5.37
C SER A 121 4.18 -7.42 6.60
N SER A 122 3.69 -8.26 7.52
CA SER A 122 3.06 -7.80 8.77
C SER A 122 4.06 -7.09 9.69
N GLN A 123 5.29 -7.59 9.79
CA GLN A 123 6.36 -6.97 10.59
C GLN A 123 6.80 -5.64 9.99
N LEU A 124 7.01 -5.56 8.66
CA LEU A 124 7.33 -4.30 7.96
C LEU A 124 6.26 -3.24 8.22
N TYR A 125 4.98 -3.61 8.06
CA TYR A 125 3.86 -2.69 8.28
C TYR A 125 3.86 -2.17 9.72
N SER A 126 3.99 -3.06 10.71
CA SER A 126 4.02 -2.71 12.13
C SER A 126 5.19 -1.79 12.47
N ALA A 127 6.39 -2.13 12.01
CA ALA A 127 7.60 -1.36 12.30
C ALA A 127 7.58 0.02 11.62
N TYR A 128 7.09 0.10 10.39
CA TYR A 128 6.97 1.38 9.68
C TYR A 128 5.88 2.28 10.28
N SER A 129 4.74 1.73 10.68
CA SER A 129 3.69 2.47 11.41
C SER A 129 4.27 3.08 12.70
N ARG A 130 5.01 2.26 13.47
CA ARG A 130 5.68 2.71 14.69
C ARG A 130 6.70 3.81 14.42
N ALA A 131 7.48 3.68 13.35
CA ALA A 131 8.46 4.69 12.96
C ALA A 131 7.80 6.06 12.65
N LEU A 132 6.65 6.06 11.98
CA LEU A 132 5.91 7.29 11.68
C LEU A 132 5.31 7.94 12.94
N GLU A 133 4.73 7.15 13.85
CA GLU A 133 4.28 7.65 15.15
C GLU A 133 5.42 8.29 15.95
N LEU A 134 6.57 7.62 15.98
CA LEU A 134 7.75 8.13 16.67
C LEU A 134 8.34 9.36 16.02
N ARG A 135 8.24 9.50 14.69
CA ARG A 135 8.69 10.69 13.97
C ARG A 135 7.84 11.91 14.39
N ALA A 136 6.51 11.74 14.47
CA ALA A 136 5.61 12.77 14.99
C ALA A 136 5.90 13.11 16.46
N LEU A 137 6.17 12.11 17.30
CA LEU A 137 6.55 12.34 18.70
C LEU A 137 7.89 13.10 18.80
N ALA A 138 8.88 12.73 17.98
CA ALA A 138 10.19 13.35 17.96
C ALA A 138 10.13 14.85 17.60
N GLU A 139 9.19 15.25 16.75
CA GLU A 139 8.96 16.66 16.43
C GLU A 139 8.46 17.48 17.63
N ILE A 140 7.76 16.84 18.58
CA ILE A 140 7.22 17.47 19.79
C ILE A 140 8.25 17.52 20.92
N VAL A 141 8.88 16.38 21.24
CA VAL A 141 9.75 16.24 22.43
C VAL A 141 11.25 16.30 22.12
N GLY A 142 11.62 16.30 20.82
CA GLY A 142 13.00 16.21 20.36
C GLY A 142 13.55 14.78 20.40
N LYS A 143 14.47 14.46 19.48
CA LYS A 143 15.07 13.11 19.35
C LYS A 143 15.79 12.63 20.62
N ALA A 144 16.35 13.56 21.41
CA ALA A 144 17.03 13.23 22.67
C ALA A 144 16.10 12.73 23.77
N GLY A 145 14.78 12.97 23.65
CA GLY A 145 13.78 12.50 24.61
C GLY A 145 13.27 11.07 24.35
N LEU A 146 13.73 10.42 23.28
CA LEU A 146 13.25 9.09 22.88
C LEU A 146 14.07 7.97 23.52
N ALA A 147 13.41 6.83 23.76
CA ALA A 147 14.09 5.63 24.24
C ALA A 147 15.06 5.09 23.16
N PRO A 148 16.13 4.36 23.56
CA PRO A 148 17.08 3.80 22.59
C PRO A 148 16.44 2.91 21.51
N ASN A 149 15.40 2.14 21.86
CA ASN A 149 14.67 1.31 20.89
C ASN A 149 13.85 2.17 19.92
N ASP A 150 13.23 3.26 20.39
CA ASP A 150 12.48 4.18 19.53
C ASP A 150 13.39 4.87 18.50
N ILE A 151 14.63 5.18 18.88
CA ILE A 151 15.64 5.71 17.96
C ILE A 151 15.93 4.70 16.83
N LYS A 152 15.98 3.40 17.13
CA LYS A 152 16.16 2.35 16.11
C LYS A 152 14.95 2.23 15.18
N TYR A 153 13.73 2.42 15.67
CA TYR A 153 12.55 2.46 14.81
C TYR A 153 12.56 3.67 13.86
N LEU A 154 13.05 4.83 14.30
CA LEU A 154 13.24 5.98 13.41
C LEU A 154 14.25 5.66 12.30
N GLU A 155 15.40 5.08 12.65
CA GLU A 155 16.41 4.64 11.68
C GLU A 155 15.84 3.59 10.71
N PHE A 156 15.09 2.61 11.23
CA PHE A 156 14.37 1.65 10.42
C PHE A 156 13.43 2.33 9.42
N GLY A 157 12.65 3.33 9.85
CA GLY A 157 11.75 4.08 8.98
C GLY A 157 12.46 4.79 7.83
N ASP A 158 13.60 5.43 8.11
CA ASP A 158 14.41 6.12 7.10
C ASP A 158 15.06 5.13 6.10
N LEU A 159 15.55 3.99 6.60
CA LEU A 159 16.08 2.92 5.77
C LEU A 159 15.00 2.23 4.95
N PHE A 160 13.80 2.05 5.51
CA PHE A 160 12.66 1.50 4.82
C PHE A 160 12.24 2.39 3.64
N GLU A 161 12.11 3.70 3.86
CA GLU A 161 11.83 4.68 2.80
C GLU A 161 12.90 4.66 1.70
N SER A 162 14.19 4.64 2.08
CA SER A 162 15.30 4.79 1.14
C SER A 162 15.79 3.51 0.46
N LYS A 163 15.54 2.33 1.03
CA LYS A 163 16.03 1.03 0.51
C LYS A 163 14.91 0.10 0.06
N PHE A 164 13.77 0.10 0.75
CA PHE A 164 12.66 -0.79 0.41
C PHE A 164 11.67 -0.10 -0.51
N LEU A 165 11.14 1.06 -0.11
CA LEU A 165 10.18 1.82 -0.91
C LEU A 165 10.82 2.43 -2.16
N LYS A 166 11.99 3.05 -2.03
CA LYS A 166 12.70 3.64 -3.15
C LYS A 166 13.28 2.54 -4.06
N GLN A 167 12.92 2.62 -5.33
CA GLN A 167 13.33 1.71 -6.40
C GLN A 167 13.55 2.52 -7.68
N GLY A 168 14.50 2.10 -8.53
CA GLY A 168 14.68 2.70 -9.85
C GLY A 168 13.45 2.53 -10.74
N PHE A 169 13.22 3.47 -11.67
CA PHE A 169 12.10 3.38 -12.63
C PHE A 169 12.14 2.10 -13.46
N ASP A 170 13.34 1.72 -13.91
CA ASP A 170 13.59 0.51 -14.72
C ASP A 170 14.12 -0.67 -13.88
N GLU A 171 14.16 -0.54 -12.55
CA GLU A 171 14.59 -1.61 -11.67
C GLU A 171 13.44 -2.60 -11.48
N ASN A 172 13.69 -3.89 -11.75
CA ASN A 172 12.71 -4.96 -11.54
C ASN A 172 13.24 -5.92 -10.47
N ARG A 173 12.66 -5.85 -9.27
CA ARG A 173 13.02 -6.73 -8.14
C ARG A 173 12.21 -8.01 -8.18
N THR A 174 12.88 -9.15 -7.96
CA THR A 174 12.18 -10.39 -7.68
C THR A 174 11.54 -10.36 -6.28
N LEU A 175 10.65 -11.31 -5.99
CA LEU A 175 10.10 -11.44 -4.64
C LEU A 175 11.19 -11.84 -3.64
N GLU A 176 12.14 -12.66 -4.08
CA GLU A 176 13.29 -13.09 -3.29
C GLU A 176 14.17 -11.89 -2.91
N ASP A 177 14.45 -10.99 -3.86
CA ASP A 177 15.18 -9.74 -3.60
C ASP A 177 14.42 -8.86 -2.61
N THR A 178 13.12 -8.69 -2.83
CA THR A 178 12.25 -7.85 -1.98
C THR A 178 12.22 -8.36 -0.54
N LEU A 179 12.00 -9.66 -0.35
CA LEU A 179 12.04 -10.27 0.98
C LEU A 179 13.44 -10.24 1.60
N GLY A 180 14.49 -10.38 0.78
CA GLY A 180 15.88 -10.23 1.23
C GLY A 180 16.18 -8.84 1.77
N ILE A 181 15.73 -7.78 1.08
CA ILE A 181 15.84 -6.39 1.57
C ILE A 181 15.07 -6.23 2.89
N ALA A 182 13.87 -6.80 3.00
CA ALA A 182 13.08 -6.74 4.23
C ALA A 182 13.82 -7.35 5.44
N TRP A 183 14.42 -8.53 5.27
CA TRP A 183 15.22 -9.18 6.31
C TRP A 183 16.47 -8.38 6.68
N ASN A 184 17.14 -7.77 5.70
CA ASN A 184 18.26 -6.87 5.98
C ASN A 184 17.79 -5.66 6.81
N LEU A 185 16.60 -5.12 6.56
CA LEU A 185 16.04 -4.04 7.38
C LEU A 185 15.70 -4.50 8.80
N PHE A 186 15.22 -5.73 9.00
CA PHE A 186 14.96 -6.24 10.35
C PHE A 186 16.21 -6.34 11.22
N SER A 187 17.41 -6.46 10.62
CA SER A 187 18.66 -6.47 11.38
C SER A 187 18.97 -5.16 12.12
N THR A 188 18.31 -4.05 11.78
CA THR A 188 18.46 -2.77 12.49
C THR A 188 17.65 -2.75 13.80
N LEU A 189 16.63 -3.60 13.90
CA LEU A 189 15.79 -3.73 15.07
C LEU A 189 16.30 -4.85 15.99
N PRO A 190 16.18 -4.69 17.32
CA PRO A 190 16.41 -5.79 18.25
C PRO A 190 15.49 -6.99 17.95
N VAL A 191 16.01 -8.21 18.10
CA VAL A 191 15.25 -9.45 17.80
C VAL A 191 13.94 -9.54 18.60
N ASN A 192 13.93 -9.04 19.84
CA ASN A 192 12.74 -9.02 20.69
C ASN A 192 11.63 -8.05 20.21
N GLU A 193 11.94 -7.14 19.29
CA GLU A 193 10.98 -6.25 18.63
C GLU A 193 10.32 -6.89 17.39
N LEU A 194 10.87 -8.01 16.92
CA LEU A 194 10.37 -8.75 15.75
C LEU A 194 9.18 -9.65 16.10
N THR A 195 8.09 -9.04 16.59
CA THR A 195 6.94 -9.76 17.17
C THR A 195 5.99 -10.42 16.18
N LYS A 196 6.08 -10.09 14.88
CA LYS A 196 5.19 -10.62 13.83
C LYS A 196 5.83 -11.71 12.96
N VAL A 197 7.11 -12.02 13.17
CA VAL A 197 7.83 -13.12 12.51
C VAL A 197 8.10 -14.25 13.50
N LYS A 198 8.18 -15.48 13.00
CA LYS A 198 8.42 -16.67 13.83
C LYS A 198 9.90 -16.82 14.14
N GLN A 199 10.22 -17.48 15.27
CA GLN A 199 11.62 -17.75 15.64
C GLN A 199 12.35 -18.54 14.56
N ASP A 200 11.72 -19.59 14.00
CA ASP A 200 12.32 -20.40 12.92
C ASP A 200 12.65 -19.57 11.67
N GLU A 201 11.86 -18.53 11.39
CA GLU A 201 12.09 -17.62 10.26
C GLU A 201 13.26 -16.67 10.56
N ILE A 202 13.36 -16.17 11.79
CA ILE A 202 14.49 -15.36 12.25
C ILE A 202 15.78 -16.16 12.11
N ASP A 203 15.81 -17.40 12.62
CA ASP A 203 17.01 -18.23 12.59
C ASP A 203 17.45 -18.60 11.16
N SER A 204 16.48 -18.72 10.24
CA SER A 204 16.72 -19.09 8.84
C SER A 204 17.16 -17.91 7.96
N TYR A 205 16.63 -16.71 8.20
CA TYR A 205 16.76 -15.58 7.26
C TYR A 205 17.47 -14.36 7.84
N LEU A 206 17.48 -14.18 9.16
CA LEU A 206 18.21 -13.08 9.78
C LEU A 206 19.69 -13.45 9.86
N LYS A 207 20.49 -12.87 8.97
CA LYS A 207 21.95 -12.93 9.09
C LYS A 207 22.36 -12.08 10.29
N VAL A 208 22.47 -12.69 11.46
CA VAL A 208 23.05 -12.02 12.62
C VAL A 208 24.51 -11.73 12.28
N THR A 209 24.81 -10.48 11.96
CA THR A 209 26.20 -10.01 11.91
C THR A 209 26.75 -10.19 13.32
N LYS A 210 27.60 -11.20 13.52
CA LYS A 210 28.38 -11.37 14.74
C LYS A 210 29.30 -10.18 14.96
#